data_AF-A0A7C2YX46-F1
#
_entry.id   AF-A0A7C2YX46-F1
#
_cell.length_a   1.000
_cell.length_b   1.000
_cell.length_c   1.000
_cell.angle_alpha   90.00
_cell.angle_beta   90.00
_cell.angle_gamma   90.00
#
_symmetry.space_group_name_H-M   'P 1'
#
loop_
_entity.id
_entity.type
_entity.pdbx_description
1 polymer ?
#
loop_
_entity_poly.entity_id
_entity_poly.type
_entity_poly.pdbx_seq_one_letter_code
_entity_poly.pdbx_strand_id
1 'polypeptide(L)'
;MTRGLVLGLALALTVGVGACAQEAGQDVADRVLLFVQSAAELIGESLVRLVNLVLPEAREIGSDLVQPLGYLGLTTLVLLLFGLIAAARKVIWIIVVVGWVLLVVRIVLDVLRIS
;
A
#
# COMPACT_ATOMS: atom_id res chain seq x y z
N MET A 1 -52.66 -11.83 13.35
CA MET A 1 -51.94 -11.59 12.09
C MET A 1 -50.99 -10.38 12.15
N THR A 2 -51.25 -9.36 12.97
CA THR A 2 -50.43 -8.13 13.09
C THR A 2 -49.03 -8.34 13.68
N ARG A 3 -48.84 -9.29 14.60
CA ARG A 3 -47.55 -9.50 15.30
C ARG A 3 -46.41 -10.03 14.40
N GLY A 4 -46.72 -10.86 13.40
CA GLY A 4 -45.70 -11.40 12.48
C GLY A 4 -45.19 -10.36 11.49
N LEU A 5 -46.05 -9.42 11.08
CA LEU A 5 -45.69 -8.36 10.14
C LEU A 5 -44.79 -7.30 10.79
N VAL A 6 -45.02 -6.97 12.07
CA VAL A 6 -44.18 -6.04 12.82
C VAL A 6 -42.79 -6.62 13.08
N LEU A 7 -42.68 -7.92 13.39
CA LEU A 7 -41.41 -8.61 13.56
C LEU A 7 -40.61 -8.70 12.25
N GLY A 8 -41.29 -8.99 11.13
CA GLY A 8 -40.64 -9.00 9.81
C GLY A 8 -40.14 -7.62 9.37
N LEU A 9 -40.91 -6.56 9.63
CA LEU A 9 -40.51 -5.18 9.30
C LEU A 9 -39.33 -4.69 10.16
N ALA A 10 -39.31 -5.03 11.46
CA ALA A 10 -38.20 -4.67 12.35
C ALA A 10 -36.89 -5.39 12.00
N LEU A 11 -36.97 -6.65 11.54
CA LEU A 11 -35.80 -7.40 11.07
C LEU A 11 -35.29 -6.86 9.72
N ALA A 12 -36.18 -6.48 8.81
CA ALA A 12 -35.80 -5.87 7.53
C ALA A 12 -35.11 -4.50 7.73
N LEU A 13 -35.57 -3.69 8.69
CA LEU A 13 -34.98 -2.39 8.99
C LEU A 13 -33.59 -2.50 9.64
N THR A 14 -33.37 -3.48 10.51
CA THR A 14 -32.06 -3.68 11.17
C THR A 14 -31.00 -4.26 10.22
N VAL A 15 -31.40 -5.15 9.32
CA VAL A 15 -30.51 -5.69 8.28
C VAL A 15 -30.21 -4.66 7.18
N GLY A 16 -31.21 -3.86 6.78
CA GLY A 16 -31.03 -2.81 5.77
C GLY A 16 -30.05 -1.71 6.20
N VAL A 17 -30.11 -1.29 7.47
CA VAL A 17 -29.17 -0.29 8.02
C VAL A 17 -27.74 -0.86 8.13
N GLY A 18 -27.60 -2.15 8.47
CA GLY A 18 -26.30 -2.82 8.49
C GLY A 18 -25.66 -2.94 7.11
N ALA A 19 -26.44 -3.27 6.08
CA ALA A 19 -25.97 -3.36 4.70
C ALA A 19 -25.49 -1.99 4.17
N CYS A 20 -26.27 -0.92 4.36
CA CYS A 20 -25.86 0.42 3.93
C CYS A 20 -24.61 0.93 4.66
N ALA A 21 -24.46 0.61 5.96
CA ALA A 21 -23.26 0.96 6.71
C ALA A 21 -22.03 0.17 6.25
N GLN A 22 -22.22 -1.09 5.84
CA GLN A 22 -21.13 -1.94 5.37
C GLN A 22 -20.67 -1.57 3.96
N GLU A 23 -21.58 -1.25 3.04
CA GLU A 23 -21.25 -0.73 1.71
C GLU A 23 -20.50 0.60 1.82
N ALA A 24 -21.00 1.53 2.64
CA ALA A 24 -20.31 2.80 2.87
C ALA A 24 -18.91 2.62 3.51
N GLY A 25 -18.75 1.65 4.41
CA GLY A 25 -17.46 1.30 4.99
C GLY A 25 -16.48 0.71 3.96
N GLN A 26 -16.97 -0.13 3.05
CA GLN A 26 -16.18 -0.67 1.93
C GLN A 26 -15.74 0.43 0.97
N ASP A 27 -16.65 1.32 0.57
CA ASP A 27 -16.32 2.44 -0.32
C ASP A 27 -15.21 3.34 0.24
N VAL A 28 -15.23 3.61 1.55
CA VAL A 28 -14.19 4.42 2.20
C VAL A 28 -12.86 3.66 2.23
N ALA A 29 -12.87 2.38 2.57
CA ALA A 29 -11.67 1.55 2.58
C ALA A 29 -11.05 1.46 1.17
N ASP A 30 -11.86 1.22 0.15
CA ASP A 30 -11.41 1.13 -1.25
C ASP A 30 -10.81 2.45 -1.72
N ARG A 31 -11.41 3.59 -1.38
CA ARG A 31 -10.83 4.91 -1.69
C ARG A 31 -9.48 5.13 -1.03
N VAL A 32 -9.33 4.71 0.23
CA VAL A 32 -8.04 4.81 0.94
C VAL A 32 -7.00 3.89 0.30
N LEU A 33 -7.37 2.67 -0.08
CA LEU A 33 -6.48 1.74 -0.77
C LEU A 33 -6.04 2.29 -2.13
N LEU A 34 -6.96 2.86 -2.90
CA LEU A 34 -6.66 3.53 -4.17
C LEU A 34 -5.72 4.74 -3.98
N PHE A 35 -5.94 5.52 -2.93
CA PHE A 35 -5.03 6.62 -2.58
C PHE A 35 -3.63 6.10 -2.23
N VAL A 36 -3.52 5.06 -1.40
CA VAL A 36 -2.23 4.45 -1.05
C VAL A 36 -1.55 3.87 -2.28
N GLN A 37 -2.29 3.19 -3.16
CA GLN A 37 -1.77 2.62 -4.39
C GLN A 37 -1.24 3.70 -5.34
N SER A 38 -2.02 4.75 -5.59
CA SER A 38 -1.58 5.86 -6.44
C SER A 38 -0.39 6.61 -5.86
N ALA A 39 -0.34 6.81 -4.54
CA ALA A 39 0.81 7.40 -3.86
C ALA A 39 2.07 6.52 -3.99
N ALA A 40 1.91 5.20 -3.84
CA ALA A 40 3.01 4.24 -4.02
C ALA A 40 3.52 4.27 -5.47
N GLU A 41 2.64 4.25 -6.46
CA GLU A 41 3.04 4.33 -7.88
C GLU A 41 3.79 5.62 -8.20
N LEU A 42 3.29 6.78 -7.75
CA LEU A 42 3.96 8.07 -7.93
C LEU A 42 5.36 8.09 -7.29
N ILE A 43 5.47 7.61 -6.05
CA ILE A 43 6.76 7.53 -5.35
C ILE A 43 7.68 6.56 -6.10
N GLY A 44 7.18 5.39 -6.49
CA GLY A 44 7.94 4.38 -7.21
C GLY A 44 8.49 4.89 -8.52
N GLU A 45 7.67 5.56 -9.32
CA GLU A 45 8.08 6.13 -10.60
C GLU A 45 9.11 7.23 -10.41
N SER A 46 8.92 8.11 -9.41
CA SER A 46 9.89 9.15 -9.09
C SER A 46 11.24 8.57 -8.67
N LEU A 47 11.25 7.53 -7.85
CA LEU A 47 12.47 6.88 -7.39
C LEU A 47 13.18 6.15 -8.54
N VAL A 48 12.45 5.42 -9.38
CA VAL A 48 13.04 4.76 -10.56
C VAL A 48 13.65 5.79 -11.51
N ARG A 49 12.96 6.90 -11.76
CA ARG A 49 13.51 8.00 -12.58
C ARG A 49 14.77 8.60 -11.96
N LEU A 50 14.79 8.85 -10.65
CA LEU A 50 15.97 9.36 -9.95
C LEU A 50 17.16 8.40 -10.05
N VAL A 51 16.90 7.10 -9.90
CA VAL A 51 17.92 6.06 -10.01
C VAL A 51 18.44 5.99 -11.45
N ASN A 52 17.55 5.96 -12.46
CA ASN A 52 17.94 5.96 -13.87
C ASN A 52 18.68 7.24 -14.31
N LEU A 53 18.55 8.36 -13.59
CA LEU A 53 19.34 9.58 -13.84
C LEU A 53 20.81 9.40 -13.46
N VAL A 54 21.10 8.54 -12.48
CA VAL A 54 22.46 8.25 -12.00
C VAL A 54 23.06 7.03 -12.72
N LEU A 55 22.23 6.12 -13.21
CA LEU A 55 22.70 4.96 -13.97
C LEU A 55 22.98 5.34 -15.44
N PRO A 56 24.05 4.78 -16.04
CA PRO A 56 24.28 4.93 -17.47
C PRO A 56 23.19 4.20 -18.27
N GLU A 57 22.77 4.77 -19.42
CA GLU A 57 21.65 4.29 -20.27
C GLU A 57 21.68 2.78 -20.59
N ALA A 58 22.86 2.15 -20.56
CA ALA A 58 23.03 0.71 -20.78
C ALA A 58 22.54 -0.18 -19.61
N ARG A 59 22.19 0.38 -18.44
CA ARG A 59 21.78 -0.34 -17.22
C ARG A 59 20.54 0.26 -16.57
N GLU A 60 19.63 0.80 -17.37
CA GLU A 60 18.35 1.29 -16.86
C GLU A 60 17.60 0.19 -16.11
N ILE A 61 17.00 0.58 -14.99
CA ILE A 61 16.17 -0.29 -14.19
C ILE A 61 14.77 -0.35 -14.81
N GLY A 62 14.23 -1.56 -14.95
CA GLY A 62 12.91 -1.78 -15.54
C GLY A 62 11.75 -1.25 -14.70
N SER A 63 10.60 -1.03 -15.35
CA SER A 63 9.37 -0.58 -14.71
C SER A 63 8.81 -1.57 -13.68
N ASP A 64 9.23 -2.84 -13.72
CA ASP A 64 8.91 -3.87 -12.73
C ASP A 64 9.34 -3.51 -11.29
N LEU A 65 10.29 -2.59 -11.14
CA LEU A 65 10.75 -2.12 -9.84
C LEU A 65 9.98 -0.92 -9.30
N VAL A 66 9.12 -0.29 -10.11
CA VAL A 66 8.28 0.86 -9.70
C VAL A 66 7.41 0.49 -8.52
N GLN A 67 6.66 -0.62 -8.62
CA GLN A 67 5.73 -1.02 -7.57
C GLN A 67 6.44 -1.37 -6.24
N PRO A 68 7.47 -2.24 -6.20
CA PRO A 68 8.18 -2.54 -4.95
C PRO A 68 8.94 -1.34 -4.38
N LEU A 69 9.59 -0.47 -5.19
CA LEU A 69 10.18 0.78 -4.68
C LEU A 69 9.12 1.73 -4.13
N GLY A 70 7.99 1.82 -4.82
CA GLY A 70 6.88 2.69 -4.46
C GLY A 70 6.32 2.38 -3.08
N TYR A 71 6.00 1.11 -2.81
CA TYR A 71 5.53 0.69 -1.49
C TYR A 71 6.59 0.86 -0.41
N LEU A 72 7.86 0.54 -0.69
CA LEU A 72 8.94 0.68 0.27
C LEU A 72 9.22 2.15 0.61
N GLY A 73 9.22 3.01 -0.41
CA GLY A 73 9.38 4.45 -0.29
C GLY A 73 8.21 5.09 0.44
N LEU A 74 6.97 4.75 0.07
CA LEU A 74 5.76 5.22 0.74
C LEU A 74 5.75 4.81 2.21
N THR A 75 6.08 3.54 2.50
CA THR A 75 6.19 3.06 3.87
C THR A 75 7.24 3.85 4.62
N THR A 76 8.44 4.02 4.07
CA THR A 76 9.51 4.81 4.70
C THR A 76 9.08 6.25 4.97
N LEU A 77 8.36 6.88 4.04
CA LEU A 77 7.83 8.23 4.19
C LEU A 77 6.78 8.30 5.29
N VAL A 78 5.81 7.38 5.31
CA VAL A 78 4.78 7.28 6.37
C VAL A 78 5.46 7.07 7.72
N LEU A 79 6.47 6.21 7.80
CA LEU A 79 7.22 5.97 9.03
C LEU A 79 8.00 7.21 9.50
N LEU A 80 8.55 7.98 8.57
CA LEU A 80 9.23 9.23 8.87
C LEU A 80 8.23 10.29 9.36
N LEU A 81 7.08 10.40 8.69
CA LEU A 81 6.00 11.34 9.03
C LEU A 81 5.38 11.03 10.40
N PHE A 82 5.08 9.76 10.66
CA PHE A 82 4.47 9.29 11.90
C PHE A 82 5.50 8.96 12.99
N GLY A 83 6.80 9.06 12.67
CA GLY A 83 7.94 9.10 13.60
C GLY A 83 7.79 8.17 14.79
N LEU A 84 7.50 6.88 14.54
CA LEU A 84 6.81 6.02 15.51
C LEU A 84 7.32 6.12 16.94
N ILE A 85 6.31 6.18 17.83
CA ILE A 85 6.34 5.95 19.27
C ILE A 85 7.50 5.00 19.62
N ALA A 86 8.39 5.45 20.51
CA ALA A 86 9.71 4.85 20.76
C ALA A 86 9.71 3.30 20.90
N ALA A 87 8.60 2.71 21.36
CA ALA A 87 8.40 1.27 21.51
C ALA A 87 8.34 0.50 20.17
N ALA A 88 7.70 1.05 19.13
CA ALA A 88 7.48 0.33 17.86
C ALA A 88 8.59 0.58 16.83
N ARG A 89 9.46 1.56 17.08
CA ARG A 89 10.56 1.95 16.19
C ARG A 89 11.47 0.78 15.81
N LYS A 90 11.79 -0.11 16.76
CA LYS A 90 12.79 -1.18 16.55
C LYS A 90 12.31 -2.26 15.59
N VAL A 91 11.04 -2.69 15.72
CA VAL A 91 10.45 -3.74 14.88
C VAL A 91 10.28 -3.26 13.45
N ILE A 92 9.77 -2.05 13.28
CA ILE A 92 9.55 -1.45 11.97
C ILE A 92 10.86 -1.24 11.22
N TRP A 93 11.90 -0.80 11.91
CA TRP A 93 13.19 -0.60 11.27
C TRP A 93 13.76 -1.91 10.70
N ILE A 94 13.51 -3.05 11.37
CA ILE A 94 13.86 -4.38 10.83
C ILE A 94 13.10 -4.63 9.52
N ILE A 95 11.79 -4.40 9.48
CA ILE A 95 10.97 -4.62 8.27
C ILE A 95 11.46 -3.74 7.12
N VAL A 96 11.74 -2.47 7.40
CA VAL A 96 12.26 -1.52 6.39
C VAL A 96 13.63 -1.98 5.87
N VAL A 97 14.55 -2.33 6.77
CA VAL A 97 15.89 -2.82 6.38
C VAL A 97 15.77 -4.09 5.54
N VAL A 98 14.94 -5.05 5.94
CA VAL A 98 14.72 -6.28 5.17
C VAL A 98 14.15 -5.95 3.78
N GLY A 99 13.16 -5.05 3.71
CA GLY A 99 12.60 -4.61 2.44
C GLY A 99 13.63 -3.96 1.53
N TRP A 100 14.49 -3.08 2.06
CA TRP A 100 15.60 -2.49 1.32
C TRP A 100 16.62 -3.53 0.87
N VAL A 101 17.01 -4.48 1.73
CA VAL A 101 17.96 -5.54 1.37
C VAL A 101 17.41 -6.40 0.23
N LEU A 102 16.16 -6.86 0.32
CA LEU A 102 15.51 -7.64 -0.73
C LEU A 102 15.42 -6.84 -2.05
N LEU A 103 15.13 -5.54 -1.96
CA LEU A 103 15.04 -4.66 -3.11
C LEU A 103 16.41 -4.46 -3.77
N VAL A 104 17.47 -4.22 -2.99
CA VAL A 104 18.85 -4.11 -3.51
C VAL A 104 19.26 -5.39 -4.20
N VAL A 105 19.00 -6.56 -3.59
CA VAL A 105 19.27 -7.86 -4.24
C VAL A 105 18.54 -7.95 -5.57
N ARG A 106 17.26 -7.55 -5.62
CA ARG A 106 16.48 -7.59 -6.87
C ARG A 106 17.02 -6.63 -7.94
N ILE A 107 17.38 -5.39 -7.58
CA ILE A 107 18.03 -4.44 -8.49
C ILE A 107 19.31 -5.05 -9.05
N VAL A 108 20.15 -5.65 -8.20
CA VAL A 108 21.41 -6.27 -8.63
C VAL A 108 21.17 -7.39 -9.62
N LEU A 109 20.19 -8.28 -9.38
CA LEU A 109 19.82 -9.35 -10.30
C LEU A 109 19.30 -8.81 -11.64
N ASP A 110 18.46 -7.79 -11.60
CA ASP A 110 17.87 -7.14 -12.79
C ASP A 110 18.96 -6.48 -13.65
N VAL A 111 19.87 -5.73 -13.03
CA VAL A 111 21.03 -5.11 -13.71
C VAL A 111 22.00 -6.15 -14.28
N LEU A 112 22.12 -7.32 -13.63
CA LEU A 112 22.93 -8.43 -14.11
C LEU A 112 22.27 -9.23 -15.25
N ARG A 113 21.02 -8.90 -15.64
CA ARG A 113 20.21 -9.64 -16.62
C ARG A 113 20.06 -11.14 -16.33
N ILE A 114 20.18 -11.53 -15.06
CA ILE A 114 19.79 -12.87 -14.61
C ILE A 114 18.27 -12.76 -14.38
N SER A 115 17.52 -12.88 -15.47
CA SER A 115 16.06 -12.91 -15.45
C SER A 115 15.54 -14.33 -15.27
#